data_AF-A0A7W0JG75-F1
#
_entry.id   AF-A0A7W0JG75-F1
#
_cell.length_a   1.000
_cell.length_b   1.000
_cell.length_c   1.000
_cell.angle_alpha   90.00
_cell.angle_beta   90.00
_cell.angle_gamma   90.00
#
_symmetry.space_group_name_H-M   'P 1'
#
loop_
_entity.id
_entity.type
_entity.pdbx_description
1 polymer ?
#
loop_
_entity_poly.entity_id
_entity_poly.type
_entity_poly.pdbx_seq_one_letter_code
_entity_poly.pdbx_strand_id
1 'polypeptide(L)'
;MKLSRISIVTLLLVVVGSTAGCGIINRIRSKSALNEGARAYKDGRFADAEQKFREAYEYDPSQKNAPLFIARSVQQQYKPGVDTPENIAKGQAAIDAYQEILKNDPGDENSYNAVVFIYRQMKKEGEEQRMLTQRASMDSIAKEKRAVAYTILASKQWQCSYDITEQKENKETITQPDKVLIKYKKPANQSDFDKARGCVTEGLKLAEQAISLDPDNPNSWSYKANLLREMSKLAEMDGNTQAKADYDKQYEAALETQKRLAEESAKKKEAEEAAKSPTPPAG
;
A
#
# COMPACT_ATOMS: atom_id res chain seq x y z
N MET A 1 -77.08 50.71 -6.42
CA MET A 1 -75.98 51.44 -5.74
C MET A 1 -75.64 50.65 -4.48
N LYS A 2 -74.45 50.13 -4.17
CA LYS A 2 -73.08 50.36 -4.66
C LYS A 2 -72.33 49.01 -4.69
N LEU A 3 -71.43 48.89 -5.67
CA LEU A 3 -70.42 47.83 -5.83
C LEU A 3 -69.34 47.90 -4.72
N SER A 4 -68.65 46.79 -4.43
CA SER A 4 -67.27 46.53 -4.93
C SER A 4 -66.33 45.76 -3.97
N ARG A 5 -65.64 44.75 -4.54
CA ARG A 5 -64.28 44.20 -4.26
C ARG A 5 -64.11 43.25 -3.05
N ILE A 6 -64.00 41.94 -3.27
CA ILE A 6 -62.80 41.15 -3.68
C ILE A 6 -61.67 41.18 -2.64
N SER A 7 -61.40 40.02 -2.01
CA SER A 7 -60.08 39.35 -1.80
C SER A 7 -60.28 38.18 -0.80
N ILE A 8 -60.28 36.91 -1.20
CA ILE A 8 -59.14 36.03 -1.55
C ILE A 8 -58.32 35.61 -0.30
N VAL A 9 -58.50 34.33 0.09
CA VAL A 9 -57.45 33.31 0.38
C VAL A 9 -56.70 33.38 1.73
N THR A 10 -57.01 32.38 2.56
CA THR A 10 -56.08 31.36 3.11
C THR A 10 -54.97 31.79 4.08
N LEU A 11 -54.99 31.19 5.28
CA LEU A 11 -53.75 30.71 5.89
C LEU A 11 -53.94 29.28 6.43
N LEU A 12 -53.70 28.35 5.52
CA LEU A 12 -53.44 26.94 5.79
C LEU A 12 -52.07 26.83 6.49
N LEU A 13 -52.02 25.99 7.51
CA LEU A 13 -50.84 25.32 8.08
C LEU A 13 -49.63 25.22 7.13
N VAL A 14 -48.51 25.82 7.52
CA VAL A 14 -47.16 25.32 7.14
C VAL A 14 -46.30 25.28 8.39
N VAL A 15 -46.59 24.29 9.25
CA VAL A 15 -45.55 23.66 10.06
C VAL A 15 -44.93 22.60 9.15
N VAL A 16 -43.95 22.98 8.34
CA VAL A 16 -43.19 22.05 7.51
C VAL A 16 -41.69 22.35 7.65
N GLY A 17 -41.01 21.53 8.46
CA GLY A 17 -39.65 21.08 8.14
C GLY A 17 -38.43 21.79 8.77
N SER A 18 -38.46 22.22 10.03
CA SER A 18 -37.26 22.78 10.69
C SER A 18 -36.12 21.76 10.95
N THR A 19 -36.33 20.47 10.69
CA THR A 19 -35.25 19.46 10.73
C THR A 19 -34.55 19.25 9.38
N ALA A 20 -35.18 19.62 8.26
CA ALA A 20 -34.58 19.47 6.92
C ALA A 20 -33.61 20.63 6.57
N GLY A 21 -33.85 21.84 7.09
CA GLY A 21 -33.04 23.03 6.82
C GLY A 21 -31.63 22.97 7.42
N CYS A 22 -31.48 22.48 8.66
CA CYS A 22 -30.18 22.35 9.31
C CYS A 22 -29.27 21.35 8.61
N GLY A 23 -29.81 20.23 8.10
CA GLY A 23 -29.04 19.24 7.35
C GLY A 23 -28.47 19.77 6.03
N ILE A 24 -29.23 20.61 5.30
CA ILE A 24 -28.76 21.21 4.05
C ILE A 24 -27.67 22.26 4.32
N ILE A 25 -27.87 23.12 5.32
CA ILE A 25 -26.89 24.15 5.70
C ILE A 25 -25.59 23.50 6.18
N ASN A 26 -25.68 22.45 7.00
CA ASN A 26 -24.52 21.72 7.48
C ASN A 26 -23.74 21.04 6.36
N ARG A 27 -24.42 20.45 5.36
CA ARG A 27 -23.75 19.90 4.16
C ARG A 27 -23.01 20.97 3.35
N ILE A 28 -23.57 22.17 3.23
CA ILE A 28 -22.91 23.29 2.54
C ILE A 28 -21.67 23.73 3.32
N ARG A 29 -21.77 23.87 4.65
CA ARG A 29 -20.64 24.20 5.52
C ARG A 29 -19.55 23.14 5.46
N SER A 30 -19.93 21.85 5.49
CA SER A 30 -19.01 20.73 5.32
C SER A 30 -18.22 20.82 4.01
N LYS A 31 -18.91 21.09 2.88
CA LYS A 31 -18.24 21.28 1.59
C LYS A 31 -17.31 22.50 1.55
N SER A 32 -17.70 23.61 2.18
CA SER A 32 -16.82 24.80 2.29
C SER A 32 -15.56 24.46 3.07
N ALA A 33 -15.72 23.84 4.24
CA ALA A 33 -14.62 23.44 5.11
C ALA A 33 -13.69 22.42 4.43
N LEU A 34 -14.22 21.46 3.66
CA LEU A 34 -13.42 20.56 2.82
C LEU A 34 -12.58 21.34 1.80
N ASN A 35 -13.15 22.31 1.09
CA ASN A 35 -12.43 23.10 0.10
C ASN A 35 -11.35 23.99 0.74
N GLU A 36 -11.63 24.56 1.90
CA GLU A 36 -10.66 25.30 2.71
C GLU A 36 -9.52 24.40 3.18
N GLY A 37 -9.83 23.22 3.71
CA GLY A 37 -8.84 22.23 4.12
C GLY A 37 -7.98 21.77 2.95
N ALA A 38 -8.56 21.53 1.77
CA ALA A 38 -7.83 21.15 0.57
C ALA A 38 -6.84 22.25 0.11
N ARG A 39 -7.23 23.52 0.21
CA ARG A 39 -6.31 24.66 -0.05
C ARG A 39 -5.18 24.69 0.97
N ALA A 40 -5.49 24.61 2.25
CA ALA A 40 -4.47 24.58 3.31
C ALA A 40 -3.49 23.41 3.14
N TYR A 41 -4.00 22.22 2.80
CA TYR A 41 -3.19 21.04 2.54
C TYR A 41 -2.25 21.25 1.34
N LYS A 42 -2.76 21.80 0.24
CA LYS A 42 -1.96 22.11 -0.95
C LYS A 42 -0.84 23.12 -0.64
N ASP A 43 -1.11 24.06 0.25
CA ASP A 43 -0.13 25.06 0.69
C ASP A 43 0.83 24.54 1.78
N GLY A 44 0.78 23.26 2.16
CA GLY A 44 1.62 22.66 3.19
C GLY A 44 1.23 23.01 4.63
N ARG A 45 0.10 23.69 4.84
CA ARG A 45 -0.44 24.02 6.17
C ARG A 45 -1.27 22.85 6.71
N PHE A 46 -0.60 21.76 7.06
CA PHE A 46 -1.26 20.50 7.39
C PHE A 46 -2.08 20.54 8.69
N ALA A 47 -1.65 21.32 9.69
CA ALA A 47 -2.44 21.51 10.91
C ALA A 47 -3.75 22.25 10.64
N ASP A 48 -3.70 23.35 9.87
CA ASP A 48 -4.90 24.09 9.44
C ASP A 48 -5.82 23.19 8.59
N ALA A 49 -5.23 22.39 7.69
CA ALA A 49 -5.98 21.44 6.89
C ALA A 49 -6.69 20.39 7.74
N GLU A 50 -5.99 19.80 8.72
CA GLU A 50 -6.58 18.87 9.69
C GLU A 50 -7.78 19.50 10.39
N GLN A 51 -7.64 20.71 10.93
CA GLN A 51 -8.73 21.41 11.61
C GLN A 51 -9.93 21.57 10.68
N LYS A 52 -9.72 22.05 9.45
CA LYS A 52 -10.79 22.26 8.47
C LYS A 52 -11.49 20.97 8.05
N PHE A 53 -10.76 19.86 7.93
CA PHE A 53 -11.36 18.57 7.65
C PHE A 53 -12.14 18.00 8.85
N ARG A 54 -11.71 18.26 10.08
CA ARG A 54 -12.48 17.93 11.30
C ARG A 54 -13.77 18.73 11.37
N GLU A 55 -13.71 20.05 11.15
CA GLU A 55 -14.89 20.91 11.04
C GLU A 55 -15.87 20.35 9.97
N ALA A 56 -15.35 19.94 8.81
CA ALA A 56 -16.18 19.35 7.76
C ALA A 56 -16.90 18.07 8.20
N TYR A 57 -16.21 17.21 8.96
CA TYR A 57 -16.77 15.98 9.51
C TYR A 57 -17.79 16.24 10.62
N GLU A 58 -17.57 17.24 11.47
CA GLU A 58 -18.53 17.66 12.50
C GLU A 58 -19.82 18.21 11.88
N TYR A 59 -19.71 19.00 10.81
CA TYR A 59 -20.88 19.49 10.08
C TYR A 59 -21.65 18.35 9.42
N ASP A 60 -20.96 17.40 8.78
CA ASP A 60 -21.59 16.26 8.10
C ASP A 60 -20.81 14.95 8.35
N PRO A 61 -21.16 14.18 9.38
CA PRO A 61 -20.50 12.89 9.66
C PRO A 61 -20.69 11.85 8.55
N SER A 62 -21.63 12.05 7.63
CA SER A 62 -21.83 11.18 6.45
C SER A 62 -20.88 11.51 5.29
N GLN A 63 -20.06 12.55 5.42
CA GLN A 63 -19.09 12.96 4.42
C GLN A 63 -17.94 11.96 4.31
N LYS A 64 -18.01 11.08 3.31
CA LYS A 64 -17.10 9.94 3.10
C LYS A 64 -15.62 10.32 2.98
N ASN A 65 -15.31 11.50 2.45
CA ASN A 65 -13.92 11.90 2.21
C ASN A 65 -13.25 12.53 3.43
N ALA A 66 -14.02 13.07 4.38
CA ALA A 66 -13.47 13.82 5.50
C ALA A 66 -12.55 12.97 6.39
N PRO A 67 -12.89 11.72 6.78
CA PRO A 67 -12.00 10.87 7.58
C PRO A 67 -10.63 10.65 6.91
N LEU A 68 -10.62 10.34 5.60
CA LEU A 68 -9.39 10.12 4.85
C LEU A 68 -8.53 11.39 4.79
N PHE A 69 -9.15 12.55 4.60
CA PHE A 69 -8.43 13.83 4.55
C PHE A 69 -7.89 14.24 5.93
N ILE A 70 -8.61 13.97 7.02
CA ILE A 70 -8.10 14.12 8.38
C ILE A 70 -6.85 13.25 8.55
N ALA A 71 -6.95 11.94 8.26
CA ALA A 71 -5.85 11.00 8.42
C ALA A 71 -4.61 11.41 7.60
N ARG A 72 -4.79 11.85 6.35
CA ARG A 72 -3.71 12.37 5.50
C ARG A 72 -3.07 13.62 6.08
N SER A 73 -3.86 14.59 6.55
CA SER A 73 -3.33 15.81 7.18
C SER A 73 -2.54 15.52 8.46
N VAL A 74 -2.97 14.54 9.26
CA VAL A 74 -2.22 14.08 10.44
C VAL A 74 -0.92 13.42 10.01
N GLN A 75 -0.97 12.53 9.00
CA GLN A 75 0.22 11.85 8.47
C GLN A 75 1.28 12.83 7.95
N GLN A 76 0.88 13.91 7.26
CA GLN A 76 1.84 14.90 6.74
C GLN A 76 2.57 15.68 7.84
N GLN A 77 2.06 15.67 9.08
CA GLN A 77 2.74 16.26 10.23
C GLN A 77 3.78 15.31 10.84
N TYR A 78 3.72 14.01 10.53
CA TYR A 78 4.72 13.04 10.94
C TYR A 78 5.99 13.15 10.06
N LYS A 79 7.15 13.23 10.71
CA LYS A 79 8.48 13.35 10.09
C LYS A 79 9.25 12.04 10.26
N PRO A 80 9.42 11.23 9.20
CA PRO A 80 10.22 10.01 9.29
C PRO A 80 11.65 10.27 9.79
N GLY A 81 12.14 9.40 10.68
CA GLY A 81 13.50 9.50 11.24
C GLY A 81 13.68 10.51 12.39
N VAL A 82 12.62 11.20 12.82
CA VAL A 82 12.66 12.10 14.00
C VAL A 82 12.07 11.38 15.22
N ASP A 83 12.92 11.05 16.19
CA ASP A 83 12.53 10.23 17.36
C ASP A 83 12.15 11.10 18.58
N THR A 84 11.27 12.09 18.39
CA THR A 84 10.68 12.86 19.50
C THR A 84 9.33 12.28 19.92
N PRO A 85 8.94 12.37 21.21
CA PRO A 85 7.62 11.90 21.66
C PRO A 85 6.45 12.51 20.88
N GLU A 86 6.53 13.80 20.55
CA GLU A 86 5.52 14.50 19.75
C GLU A 86 5.40 13.93 18.34
N ASN A 87 6.53 13.69 17.66
CA ASN A 87 6.53 13.15 16.31
C ASN A 87 6.01 11.70 16.28
N ILE A 88 6.41 10.88 17.25
CA ILE A 88 5.91 9.51 17.41
C ILE A 88 4.39 9.53 17.65
N ALA A 89 3.90 10.45 18.48
CA ALA A 89 2.46 10.61 18.73
C ALA A 89 1.70 11.01 17.45
N LYS A 90 2.27 11.85 16.58
CA LYS A 90 1.66 12.17 15.27
C LYS A 90 1.60 10.94 14.35
N GLY A 91 2.66 10.14 14.30
CA GLY A 91 2.67 8.89 13.56
C GLY A 91 1.59 7.91 14.05
N GLN A 92 1.45 7.77 15.38
CA GLN A 92 0.43 6.92 15.98
C GLN A 92 -0.99 7.46 15.70
N ALA A 93 -1.22 8.76 15.84
CA ALA A 93 -2.51 9.37 15.55
C ALA A 93 -2.94 9.18 14.09
N ALA A 94 -1.99 9.22 13.14
CA ALA A 94 -2.27 8.90 11.75
C ALA A 94 -2.66 7.42 11.57
N ILE A 95 -1.94 6.49 12.20
CA ILE A 95 -2.28 5.06 12.20
C ILE A 95 -3.70 4.85 12.73
N ASP A 96 -4.04 5.43 13.88
CA ASP A 96 -5.34 5.26 14.53
C ASP A 96 -6.48 5.79 13.63
N ALA A 97 -6.27 6.95 12.99
CA ALA A 97 -7.23 7.53 12.06
C ALA A 97 -7.48 6.64 10.82
N TYR A 98 -6.43 6.07 10.23
CA TYR A 98 -6.58 5.14 9.11
C TYR A 98 -7.18 3.80 9.52
N GLN A 99 -6.86 3.30 10.72
CA GLN A 99 -7.47 2.08 11.24
C GLN A 99 -8.98 2.23 11.46
N GLU A 100 -9.45 3.41 11.88
CA GLU A 100 -10.89 3.67 12.00
C GLU A 100 -11.62 3.60 10.65
N ILE A 101 -10.97 4.06 9.58
CA ILE A 101 -11.49 3.91 8.21
C ILE A 101 -11.57 2.42 7.86
N LEU A 102 -10.51 1.66 8.13
CA LEU A 102 -10.44 0.22 7.83
C LEU A 102 -11.42 -0.64 8.62
N LYS A 103 -11.91 -0.19 9.79
CA LYS A 103 -12.98 -0.88 10.52
C LYS A 103 -14.30 -0.87 9.73
N ASN A 104 -14.57 0.22 9.01
CA ASN A 104 -15.80 0.42 8.25
C ASN A 104 -15.67 -0.04 6.80
N ASP A 105 -14.53 0.22 6.18
CA ASP A 105 -14.17 -0.25 4.85
C ASP A 105 -12.82 -0.94 4.90
N PRO A 106 -12.78 -2.25 5.24
CA PRO A 106 -11.56 -3.02 5.19
C PRO A 106 -10.91 -2.95 3.80
N GLY A 107 -11.66 -2.73 2.72
CA GLY A 107 -11.16 -2.69 1.35
C GLY A 107 -10.39 -1.43 0.95
N ASP A 108 -10.38 -0.38 1.78
CA ASP A 108 -9.75 0.92 1.43
C ASP A 108 -8.22 0.80 1.32
N GLU A 109 -7.73 0.82 0.07
CA GLU A 109 -6.31 0.68 -0.23
C GLU A 109 -5.47 1.85 0.28
N ASN A 110 -6.03 3.05 0.26
CA ASN A 110 -5.30 4.25 0.68
C ASN A 110 -4.93 4.15 2.16
N SER A 111 -5.90 3.82 3.01
CA SER A 111 -5.70 3.68 4.45
C SER A 111 -4.82 2.48 4.77
N TYR A 112 -5.04 1.34 4.11
CA TYR A 112 -4.21 0.16 4.30
C TYR A 112 -2.73 0.43 3.99
N ASN A 113 -2.44 0.98 2.82
CA ASN A 113 -1.08 1.28 2.39
C ASN A 113 -0.42 2.36 3.26
N ALA A 114 -1.19 3.35 3.72
CA ALA A 114 -0.68 4.38 4.62
C ALA A 114 -0.27 3.81 5.98
N VAL A 115 -1.06 2.92 6.58
CA VAL A 115 -0.69 2.29 7.86
C VAL A 115 0.57 1.42 7.71
N VAL A 116 0.63 0.58 6.66
CA VAL A 116 1.82 -0.24 6.36
C VAL A 116 3.07 0.65 6.19
N PHE A 117 2.93 1.77 5.46
CA PHE A 117 4.01 2.73 5.29
C PHE A 117 4.46 3.34 6.63
N ILE A 118 3.53 3.82 7.46
CA ILE A 118 3.87 4.45 8.73
C ILE A 118 4.53 3.44 9.68
N TYR A 119 4.03 2.20 9.76
CA TYR A 119 4.68 1.16 10.55
C TYR A 119 6.13 0.94 10.12
N ARG A 120 6.41 0.90 8.82
CA ARG A 120 7.77 0.79 8.30
C ARG A 120 8.65 1.98 8.71
N GLN A 121 8.16 3.21 8.57
CA GLN A 121 8.91 4.41 8.96
C GLN A 121 9.18 4.46 10.48
N MET A 122 8.25 3.95 11.29
CA MET A 122 8.38 3.85 12.74
C MET A 122 9.15 2.60 13.19
N LYS A 123 9.70 1.79 12.27
CA LYS A 123 10.38 0.51 12.55
C LYS A 123 9.54 -0.47 13.39
N LYS A 124 8.21 -0.42 13.23
CA LYS A 124 7.23 -1.31 13.86
C LYS A 124 7.02 -2.57 13.01
N GLU A 125 8.09 -3.35 12.87
CA GLU A 125 8.13 -4.50 11.95
C GLU A 125 7.11 -5.59 12.33
N GLY A 126 6.91 -5.83 13.63
CA GLY A 126 5.93 -6.81 14.11
C GLY A 126 4.49 -6.42 13.77
N GLU A 127 4.15 -5.14 13.91
CA GLU A 127 2.84 -4.59 13.53
C GLU A 127 2.62 -4.66 12.02
N GLU A 128 3.63 -4.28 11.23
CA GLU A 128 3.59 -4.36 9.76
C GLU A 128 3.33 -5.81 9.32
N GLN A 129 4.09 -6.76 9.87
CA GLN A 129 3.94 -8.18 9.53
C GLN A 129 2.56 -8.73 9.91
N ARG A 130 2.04 -8.40 11.09
CA ARG A 130 0.69 -8.80 11.52
C ARG A 130 -0.38 -8.26 10.56
N MET A 131 -0.28 -7.00 10.18
CA MET A 131 -1.23 -6.36 9.27
C MET A 131 -1.21 -6.98 7.87
N LEU A 132 -0.01 -7.20 7.30
CA LEU A 132 0.15 -7.87 6.01
C LEU A 132 -0.41 -9.30 6.02
N THR A 133 -0.11 -10.06 7.07
CA THR A 133 -0.60 -11.45 7.23
C THR A 133 -2.12 -11.49 7.34
N GLN A 134 -2.69 -10.58 8.16
CA GLN A 134 -4.14 -10.46 8.28
C GLN A 134 -4.77 -10.14 6.91
N ARG A 135 -4.29 -9.11 6.21
CA ARG A 135 -4.77 -8.74 4.86
C ARG A 135 -4.75 -9.92 3.90
N ALA A 136 -3.63 -10.64 3.83
CA ALA A 136 -3.42 -11.76 2.91
C ALA A 136 -4.40 -12.92 3.18
N SER A 137 -4.79 -13.12 4.44
CA SER A 137 -5.70 -14.18 4.87
C SER A 137 -7.20 -13.82 4.80
N MET A 138 -7.56 -12.54 4.65
CA MET A 138 -8.95 -12.09 4.67
C MET A 138 -9.66 -12.31 3.33
N ASP A 139 -10.54 -13.31 3.24
CA ASP A 139 -11.30 -13.63 2.03
C ASP A 139 -12.25 -12.52 1.55
N SER A 140 -12.62 -11.58 2.42
CA SER A 140 -13.40 -10.38 2.06
C SER A 140 -12.61 -9.38 1.23
N ILE A 141 -11.29 -9.54 1.12
CA ILE A 141 -10.40 -8.70 0.33
C ILE A 141 -10.20 -9.32 -1.05
N ALA A 142 -10.24 -8.48 -2.09
CA ALA A 142 -10.02 -8.92 -3.47
C ALA A 142 -8.69 -9.68 -3.61
N LYS A 143 -8.66 -10.69 -4.48
CA LYS A 143 -7.52 -11.61 -4.64
C LYS A 143 -6.24 -10.86 -4.99
N GLU A 144 -6.33 -9.86 -5.84
CA GLU A 144 -5.21 -9.05 -6.33
C GLU A 144 -4.57 -8.28 -5.16
N LYS A 145 -5.40 -7.74 -4.25
CA LYS A 145 -4.93 -7.02 -3.05
C LYS A 145 -4.30 -7.96 -2.04
N ARG A 146 -4.85 -9.17 -1.88
CA ARG A 146 -4.26 -10.22 -1.03
C ARG A 146 -2.94 -10.71 -1.61
N ALA A 147 -2.87 -10.87 -2.93
CA ALA A 147 -1.64 -11.24 -3.64
C ALA A 147 -0.53 -10.20 -3.38
N VAL A 148 -0.84 -8.91 -3.45
CA VAL A 148 0.11 -7.84 -3.11
C VAL A 148 0.63 -7.99 -1.67
N ALA A 149 -0.23 -8.31 -0.70
CA ALA A 149 0.20 -8.53 0.69
C ALA A 149 1.14 -9.74 0.82
N TYR A 150 0.82 -10.87 0.19
CA TYR A 150 1.72 -12.04 0.11
C TYR A 150 3.04 -11.71 -0.57
N THR A 151 3.04 -10.92 -1.64
CA THR A 151 4.24 -10.48 -2.35
C THR A 151 5.16 -9.63 -1.45
N ILE A 152 4.59 -8.75 -0.62
CA ILE A 152 5.37 -7.98 0.36
C ILE A 152 5.92 -8.88 1.48
N LEU A 153 5.18 -9.90 1.93
CA LEU A 153 5.70 -10.87 2.89
C LEU A 153 6.85 -11.69 2.29
N ALA A 154 6.70 -12.14 1.04
CA ALA A 154 7.75 -12.85 0.30
C ALA A 154 9.02 -11.97 0.14
N SER A 155 8.86 -10.68 -0.11
CA SER A 155 10.00 -9.76 -0.22
C SER A 155 10.77 -9.60 1.08
N LYS A 156 10.08 -9.57 2.23
CA LYS A 156 10.71 -9.56 3.56
C LYS A 156 11.50 -10.83 3.81
N GLN A 157 10.98 -11.98 3.40
CA GLN A 157 11.69 -13.26 3.51
C GLN A 157 12.91 -13.33 2.58
N TRP A 158 12.80 -12.80 1.37
CA TRP A 158 13.96 -12.64 0.49
C TRP A 158 15.02 -11.77 1.14
N GLN A 159 14.64 -10.60 1.68
CA GLN A 159 15.58 -9.69 2.36
C GLN A 159 16.27 -10.38 3.54
N CYS A 160 15.54 -11.15 4.36
CA CYS A 160 16.12 -11.93 5.46
C CYS A 160 17.25 -12.86 5.00
N SER A 161 17.08 -13.55 3.87
CA SER A 161 18.15 -14.40 3.30
C SER A 161 19.27 -13.55 2.71
N TYR A 162 18.92 -12.54 1.91
CA TYR A 162 19.85 -11.67 1.22
C TYR A 162 20.82 -10.98 2.17
N ASP A 163 20.33 -10.47 3.32
CA ASP A 163 21.13 -9.82 4.35
C ASP A 163 22.21 -10.74 4.95
N ILE A 164 22.05 -12.05 4.81
CA ILE A 164 23.01 -13.06 5.24
C ILE A 164 23.90 -13.47 4.06
N THR A 165 23.31 -13.87 2.93
CA THR A 165 24.06 -14.43 1.79
C THR A 165 24.97 -13.39 1.12
N GLU A 166 24.65 -12.11 1.22
CA GLU A 166 25.42 -11.02 0.59
C GLU A 166 26.42 -10.34 1.52
N GLN A 167 26.59 -10.84 2.75
CA GLN A 167 27.71 -10.44 3.60
C GLN A 167 29.05 -10.71 2.91
N LYS A 168 30.03 -9.84 3.14
CA LYS A 168 31.32 -9.91 2.46
C LYS A 168 32.04 -11.23 2.75
N GLU A 169 31.90 -11.71 3.98
CA GLU A 169 32.50 -12.93 4.52
C GLU A 169 31.95 -14.19 3.83
N ASN A 170 30.72 -14.11 3.31
CA ASN A 170 30.01 -15.19 2.64
C ASN A 170 30.23 -15.18 1.11
N LYS A 171 31.12 -14.31 0.61
CA LYS A 171 31.44 -14.17 -0.82
C LYS A 171 32.93 -14.29 -1.08
N GLU A 172 33.27 -14.91 -2.20
CA GLU A 172 34.61 -14.98 -2.74
C GLU A 172 34.61 -14.59 -4.21
N THR A 173 35.38 -13.55 -4.54
CA THR A 173 35.57 -13.12 -5.92
C THR A 173 36.64 -13.99 -6.57
N ILE A 174 36.27 -14.67 -7.65
CA ILE A 174 37.17 -15.47 -8.49
C ILE A 174 37.35 -14.72 -9.81
N THR A 175 38.54 -14.16 -10.01
CA THR A 175 38.92 -13.49 -11.26
C THR A 175 39.49 -14.52 -12.24
N GLN A 176 38.88 -14.63 -13.41
CA GLN A 176 39.38 -15.40 -14.55
C GLN A 176 39.73 -14.42 -15.69
N PRO A 177 40.56 -14.82 -16.69
CA PRO A 177 41.01 -13.92 -17.76
C PRO A 177 39.89 -13.22 -18.54
N ASP A 178 38.71 -13.83 -18.62
CA ASP A 178 37.55 -13.40 -19.40
C ASP A 178 36.31 -13.04 -18.54
N LYS A 179 36.32 -13.34 -17.23
CA LYS A 179 35.16 -13.16 -16.36
C LYS A 179 35.50 -13.01 -14.88
N VAL A 180 34.67 -12.26 -14.18
CA VAL A 180 34.67 -12.18 -12.71
C VAL A 180 33.47 -12.96 -12.19
N LEU A 181 33.73 -13.97 -11.35
CA LEU A 181 32.69 -14.80 -10.74
C LEU A 181 32.63 -14.55 -9.24
N ILE A 182 31.42 -14.54 -8.69
CA ILE A 182 31.21 -14.58 -7.25
C ILE A 182 30.86 -16.01 -6.86
N LYS A 183 31.68 -16.60 -6.00
CA LYS A 183 31.43 -17.87 -5.34
C LYS A 183 30.86 -17.61 -3.96
N TYR A 184 29.79 -18.30 -3.61
CA TYR A 184 29.13 -18.16 -2.31
C TYR A 184 29.68 -19.17 -1.31
N LYS A 185 30.03 -18.68 -0.12
CA LYS A 185 30.57 -19.47 1.00
C LYS A 185 29.56 -19.53 2.12
N LYS A 186 29.50 -20.70 2.77
CA LYS A 186 28.62 -20.91 3.92
C LYS A 186 29.01 -19.96 5.06
N PRO A 187 28.03 -19.30 5.72
CA PRO A 187 28.27 -18.53 6.93
C PRO A 187 29.07 -19.31 7.98
N ALA A 188 29.97 -18.62 8.69
CA ALA A 188 30.75 -19.22 9.77
C ALA A 188 29.86 -19.79 10.89
N ASN A 189 28.73 -19.13 11.15
CA ASN A 189 27.71 -19.61 12.07
C ASN A 189 26.63 -20.40 11.31
N GLN A 190 26.49 -21.69 11.65
CA GLN A 190 25.48 -22.57 11.06
C GLN A 190 24.05 -22.03 11.24
N SER A 191 23.76 -21.34 12.34
CA SER A 191 22.44 -20.76 12.60
C SER A 191 22.06 -19.68 11.57
N ASP A 192 23.03 -18.93 11.04
CA ASP A 192 22.75 -17.90 10.02
C ASP A 192 22.38 -18.55 8.69
N PHE A 193 23.06 -19.64 8.35
CA PHE A 193 22.74 -20.43 7.17
C PHE A 193 21.35 -21.10 7.30
N ASP A 194 21.04 -21.67 8.46
CA ASP A 194 19.72 -22.27 8.72
C ASP A 194 18.60 -21.22 8.70
N LYS A 195 18.87 -20.02 9.23
CA LYS A 195 17.96 -18.88 9.15
C LYS A 195 17.72 -18.45 7.71
N ALA A 196 18.77 -18.27 6.91
CA ALA A 196 18.64 -17.90 5.49
C ALA A 196 17.80 -18.94 4.74
N ARG A 197 18.09 -20.24 4.94
CA ARG A 197 17.31 -21.35 4.37
C ARG A 197 15.85 -21.34 4.78
N GLY A 198 15.57 -21.11 6.06
CA GLY A 198 14.21 -20.97 6.59
C GLY A 198 13.47 -19.81 5.94
N CYS A 199 14.11 -18.65 5.85
CA CYS A 199 13.56 -17.45 5.20
C CYS A 199 13.22 -17.71 3.73
N VAL A 200 14.14 -18.26 2.93
CA VAL A 200 13.84 -18.52 1.50
C VAL A 200 12.73 -19.54 1.32
N THR A 201 12.69 -20.59 2.15
CA THR A 201 11.65 -21.63 2.08
C THR A 201 10.27 -21.04 2.34
N GLU A 202 10.14 -20.20 3.38
CA GLU A 202 8.88 -19.52 3.67
C GLU A 202 8.53 -18.47 2.62
N GLY A 203 9.53 -17.70 2.17
CA GLY A 203 9.36 -16.71 1.11
C GLY A 203 8.81 -17.31 -0.17
N LEU A 204 9.31 -18.49 -0.58
CA LEU A 204 8.84 -19.16 -1.80
C LEU A 204 7.38 -19.58 -1.69
N LYS A 205 6.95 -20.11 -0.53
CA LYS A 205 5.53 -20.42 -0.28
C LYS A 205 4.65 -19.18 -0.39
N LEU A 206 5.08 -18.06 0.21
CA LEU A 206 4.35 -16.79 0.13
C LEU A 206 4.27 -16.26 -1.30
N ALA A 207 5.36 -16.34 -2.07
CA ALA A 207 5.37 -15.95 -3.48
C ALA A 207 4.44 -16.84 -4.32
N GLU A 208 4.39 -18.14 -4.05
CA GLU A 208 3.46 -19.07 -4.71
C GLU A 208 2.01 -18.79 -4.33
N GLN A 209 1.71 -18.46 -3.08
CA GLN A 209 0.38 -17.99 -2.67
C GLN A 209 -0.01 -16.72 -3.41
N ALA A 210 0.89 -15.75 -3.53
CA ALA A 210 0.65 -14.53 -4.31
C ALA A 210 0.32 -14.85 -5.78
N ILE A 211 1.14 -15.69 -6.44
CA ILE A 211 0.93 -16.11 -7.83
C ILE A 211 -0.36 -16.90 -8.00
N SER A 212 -0.75 -17.72 -7.02
CA SER A 212 -2.02 -18.47 -7.08
C SER A 212 -3.26 -17.57 -7.05
N LEU A 213 -3.14 -16.40 -6.41
CA LEU A 213 -4.22 -15.42 -6.30
C LEU A 213 -4.25 -14.46 -7.48
N ASP A 214 -3.08 -14.05 -7.96
CA ASP A 214 -2.91 -13.11 -9.07
C ASP A 214 -1.70 -13.54 -9.94
N PRO A 215 -1.91 -14.46 -10.89
CA PRO A 215 -0.84 -15.02 -11.71
C PRO A 215 -0.26 -14.02 -12.71
N ASP A 216 -0.99 -12.94 -13.02
CA ASP A 216 -0.59 -11.91 -13.97
C ASP A 216 0.22 -10.78 -13.31
N ASN A 217 0.47 -10.85 -12.01
CA ASN A 217 1.24 -9.86 -11.27
C ASN A 217 2.75 -10.05 -11.44
N PRO A 218 3.45 -9.17 -12.20
CA PRO A 218 4.89 -9.33 -12.43
C PRO A 218 5.72 -9.21 -11.14
N ASN A 219 5.25 -8.50 -10.11
CA ASN A 219 6.00 -8.34 -8.86
C ASN A 219 6.05 -9.67 -8.07
N SER A 220 4.97 -10.46 -8.09
CA SER A 220 4.93 -11.78 -7.46
C SER A 220 5.97 -12.72 -8.08
N TRP A 221 6.07 -12.71 -9.42
CA TRP A 221 7.09 -13.46 -10.15
C TRP A 221 8.51 -12.93 -9.93
N SER A 222 8.69 -11.62 -9.80
CA SER A 222 9.99 -11.02 -9.46
C SER A 222 10.51 -11.54 -8.12
N TYR A 223 9.68 -11.58 -7.08
CA TYR A 223 10.11 -12.11 -5.80
C TYR A 223 10.28 -13.62 -5.81
N LYS A 224 9.47 -14.39 -6.56
CA LYS A 224 9.74 -15.82 -6.80
C LYS A 224 11.12 -16.04 -7.42
N ALA A 225 11.49 -15.27 -8.44
CA ALA A 225 12.81 -15.34 -9.05
C ALA A 225 13.91 -15.01 -8.03
N ASN A 226 13.78 -13.89 -7.31
CA ASN A 226 14.76 -13.49 -6.29
C ASN A 226 14.97 -14.57 -5.21
N LEU A 227 13.89 -15.22 -4.75
CA LEU A 227 13.95 -16.32 -3.79
C LEU A 227 14.59 -17.58 -4.38
N LEU A 228 14.31 -17.93 -5.62
CA LEU A 228 14.97 -19.04 -6.32
C LEU A 228 16.47 -18.77 -6.51
N ARG A 229 16.84 -17.50 -6.75
CA ARG A 229 18.24 -17.09 -6.79
C ARG A 229 18.92 -17.29 -5.45
N GLU A 230 18.26 -16.95 -4.35
CA GLU A 230 18.76 -17.24 -2.99
C GLU A 230 18.87 -18.74 -2.72
N MET A 231 17.88 -19.56 -3.13
CA MET A 231 17.97 -21.03 -3.04
C MET A 231 19.19 -21.58 -3.77
N SER A 232 19.49 -21.06 -4.97
CA SER A 232 20.68 -21.43 -5.74
C SER A 232 21.97 -21.11 -4.99
N LYS A 233 22.08 -19.90 -4.41
CA LYS A 233 23.24 -19.52 -3.56
C LYS A 233 23.38 -20.45 -2.37
N LEU A 234 22.29 -20.75 -1.67
CA LEU A 234 22.31 -21.63 -0.49
C LEU A 234 22.67 -23.07 -0.86
N ALA A 235 22.24 -23.57 -2.03
CA ALA A 235 22.63 -24.87 -2.55
C ALA A 235 24.13 -24.90 -2.90
N GLU A 236 24.68 -23.82 -3.47
CA GLU A 236 26.12 -23.67 -3.70
C GLU A 236 26.92 -23.72 -2.39
N MET A 237 26.46 -22.97 -1.38
CA MET A 237 27.07 -22.95 -0.05
C MET A 237 27.06 -24.32 0.64
N ASP A 238 26.07 -25.17 0.36
CA ASP A 238 25.97 -26.55 0.87
C ASP A 238 26.68 -27.59 -0.01
N GLY A 239 27.29 -27.17 -1.12
CA GLY A 239 27.93 -28.08 -2.08
C GLY A 239 26.98 -28.92 -2.92
N ASN A 240 25.68 -28.61 -2.92
CA ASN A 240 24.67 -29.34 -3.69
C ASN A 240 24.53 -28.78 -5.11
N THR A 241 25.40 -29.25 -6.00
CA THR A 241 25.46 -28.79 -7.40
C THR A 241 24.20 -29.10 -8.21
N GLN A 242 23.53 -30.22 -7.94
CA GLN A 242 22.29 -30.59 -8.61
C GLN A 242 21.17 -29.64 -8.24
N ALA A 243 20.93 -29.42 -6.93
CA ALA A 243 19.90 -28.50 -6.48
C ALA A 243 20.16 -27.07 -6.96
N LYS A 244 21.44 -26.63 -6.96
CA LYS A 244 21.83 -25.34 -7.52
C LYS A 244 21.39 -25.21 -8.98
N ALA A 245 21.72 -26.19 -9.83
CA ALA A 245 21.34 -26.17 -11.24
C ALA A 245 19.82 -26.18 -11.44
N ASP A 246 19.09 -26.93 -10.62
CA ASP A 246 17.63 -26.97 -10.66
C ASP A 246 17.00 -25.62 -10.26
N TYR A 247 17.55 -24.94 -9.24
CA TYR A 247 17.09 -23.61 -8.84
C TYR A 247 17.46 -22.53 -9.86
N ASP A 248 18.65 -22.60 -10.47
CA ASP A 248 19.05 -21.69 -11.55
C ASP A 248 18.08 -21.81 -12.74
N LYS A 249 17.70 -23.03 -13.13
CA LYS A 249 16.69 -23.24 -14.19
C LYS A 249 15.32 -22.64 -13.83
N GLN A 250 14.86 -22.86 -12.60
CA GLN A 250 13.58 -22.30 -12.14
C GLN A 250 13.63 -20.77 -12.04
N TYR A 251 14.75 -20.21 -11.61
CA TYR A 251 15.00 -18.77 -11.56
C TYR A 251 14.83 -18.13 -12.93
N GLU A 252 15.48 -18.68 -13.96
CA GLU A 252 15.38 -18.16 -15.34
C GLU A 252 13.94 -18.23 -15.86
N ALA A 253 13.23 -19.33 -15.61
CA ALA A 253 11.82 -19.47 -16.01
C ALA A 253 10.90 -18.45 -15.31
N ALA A 254 11.12 -18.21 -14.01
CA ALA A 254 10.37 -17.20 -13.25
C ALA A 254 10.69 -15.77 -13.74
N LEU A 255 11.96 -15.51 -14.07
CA LEU A 255 12.41 -14.22 -14.59
C LEU A 255 11.85 -13.94 -16.00
N GLU A 256 11.81 -14.94 -16.87
CA GLU A 256 11.19 -14.83 -18.20
C GLU A 256 9.69 -14.51 -18.08
N THR A 257 9.00 -15.23 -17.19
CA THR A 257 7.58 -14.99 -16.90
C THR A 257 7.35 -13.57 -16.39
N GLN A 258 8.18 -13.12 -15.45
CA GLN A 258 8.13 -11.76 -14.92
C GLN A 258 8.31 -10.71 -16.01
N LYS A 259 9.32 -10.86 -16.89
CA LYS A 259 9.59 -9.92 -17.99
C LYS A 259 8.41 -9.83 -18.94
N ARG A 260 7.88 -10.98 -19.37
CA ARG A 260 6.71 -11.05 -20.25
C ARG A 260 5.51 -10.31 -19.66
N LEU A 261 5.17 -10.60 -18.40
CA LEU A 261 4.05 -9.95 -17.71
C LEU A 261 4.27 -8.44 -17.50
N ALA A 262 5.51 -8.02 -17.23
CA ALA A 262 5.85 -6.61 -17.08
C ALA A 262 5.67 -5.85 -18.39
N GLU A 263 6.12 -6.42 -19.53
CA GLU A 263 5.91 -5.85 -20.86
C GLU A 263 4.44 -5.78 -21.24
N GLU A 264 3.66 -6.84 -20.97
CA GLU A 264 2.22 -6.85 -21.19
C GLU A 264 1.49 -5.78 -20.34
N SER A 265 1.87 -5.63 -19.08
CA SER A 265 1.31 -4.60 -18.20
C SER A 265 1.66 -3.19 -18.66
N ALA A 266 2.90 -2.96 -19.13
CA ALA A 266 3.31 -1.67 -19.68
C ALA A 266 2.50 -1.29 -20.92
N LYS A 267 2.36 -2.23 -21.88
CA LYS A 267 1.56 -2.03 -23.10
C LYS A 267 0.09 -1.74 -22.78
N LYS A 268 -0.50 -2.44 -21.81
CA LYS A 268 -1.88 -2.19 -21.36
C LYS A 268 -2.03 -0.76 -20.80
N LYS A 269 -1.09 -0.31 -19.97
CA LYS A 269 -1.10 1.05 -19.41
C LYS A 269 -0.98 2.12 -20.51
N GLU A 270 -0.06 1.94 -21.45
CA GLU A 270 0.12 2.85 -22.59
C GLU A 270 -1.16 2.94 -23.44
N ALA A 271 -1.80 1.81 -23.72
CA ALA A 271 -3.06 1.77 -24.47
C ALA A 271 -4.21 2.48 -23.72
N GLU A 272 -4.31 2.30 -22.41
CA GLU A 272 -5.29 2.99 -21.57
C GLU A 272 -5.05 4.51 -21.52
N GLU A 273 -3.80 4.95 -21.46
CA GLU A 273 -3.44 6.37 -21.47
C GLU A 273 -3.70 7.01 -22.84
N ALA A 274 -3.38 6.31 -23.93
CA ALA A 274 -3.71 6.73 -25.28
C ALA A 274 -5.22 6.86 -25.48
N ALA A 275 -6.02 5.94 -24.92
CA ALA A 275 -7.47 5.99 -24.99
C ALA A 275 -8.11 7.12 -24.16
N LYS A 276 -7.40 7.63 -23.13
CA LYS A 276 -7.85 8.75 -22.27
C LYS A 276 -7.45 10.13 -22.81
N SER A 277 -6.61 10.19 -23.83
CA SER A 277 -6.15 11.45 -24.42
C SER A 277 -7.20 12.00 -25.42
N PRO A 278 -7.73 13.23 -25.24
CA PRO A 278 -8.75 13.76 -26.14
C PRO A 278 -8.17 14.03 -27.53
N THR A 279 -8.89 13.61 -28.58
CA THR A 279 -8.57 13.96 -29.97
C THR A 279 -8.61 15.50 -30.11
N PRO A 280 -7.61 16.14 -30.75
CA PRO A 280 -7.66 17.58 -30.98
C PRO A 280 -8.93 17.93 -31.78
N PRO A 281 -9.61 19.06 -31.48
CA PRO A 281 -10.72 19.50 -32.30
C PRO A 281 -10.20 19.73 -33.73
N ALA A 282 -10.86 19.10 -34.71
CA ALA A 282 -10.64 19.41 -36.11
C ALA A 282 -10.97 20.90 -36.32
N GLY A 283 -9.96 21.67 -36.72
CA GLY A 283 -10.10 23.09 -37.05
C GLY A 283 -10.84 23.31 -38.35
#